data_AF-A0A496AU74-F1
#
_entry.id   AF-A0A496AU74-F1
#
_cell.length_a   1.000
_cell.length_b   1.000
_cell.length_c   1.000
_cell.angle_alpha   90.00
_cell.angle_beta   90.00
_cell.angle_gamma   90.00
#
_symmetry.space_group_name_H-M   'P 1'
#
loop_
_entity.id
_entity.type
_entity.pdbx_description
1 polymer ?
#
loop_
_entity_poly.entity_id
_entity_poly.type
_entity_poly.pdbx_seq_one_letter_code
_entity_poly.pdbx_strand_id
1 'polypeptide(L)'
;RLHREPVAEIGNSHAYTHAWSDIALKPGEDLLAGLTGELFDIRAEVALNDASAVGFKIRGEDVRYDVAEKQLTFLERSGPLAPQDSTIRLHILVDRISIEAFGNDGALSMTSYFLPELDNADIGIYAEGGTATLVSLKVHELKSAWV
;
A
#
# COMPACT_ATOMS: atom_id res chain seq x y z
N ARG A 1 -17.73 -11.88 -10.11
CA ARG A 1 -16.58 -11.13 -10.69
C ARG A 1 -15.32 -11.95 -10.45
N LEU A 2 -14.29 -11.78 -11.26
CA LEU A 2 -12.98 -12.42 -11.02
C LEU A 2 -12.27 -11.67 -9.89
N HIS A 3 -11.70 -12.40 -8.93
CA HIS A 3 -10.84 -11.88 -7.86
C HIS A 3 -9.43 -12.44 -8.05
N ARG A 4 -8.41 -11.62 -7.82
CA ARG A 4 -7.00 -12.03 -7.92
C ARG A 4 -6.25 -11.54 -6.69
N GLU A 5 -5.54 -12.44 -6.02
CA GLU A 5 -4.66 -12.12 -4.91
C GLU A 5 -3.31 -12.84 -5.09
N PRO A 6 -2.24 -12.34 -4.47
CA PRO A 6 -1.00 -13.08 -4.35
C PRO A 6 -1.23 -14.47 -3.71
N VAL A 7 -0.53 -15.48 -4.22
CA VAL A 7 -0.57 -16.83 -3.64
C VAL A 7 -0.01 -16.82 -2.22
N ALA A 8 -0.49 -17.73 -1.36
CA ALA A 8 -0.13 -17.74 0.06
C ALA A 8 1.38 -17.93 0.31
N GLU A 9 2.07 -18.62 -0.61
CA GLU A 9 3.49 -18.94 -0.55
C GLU A 9 4.40 -17.70 -0.56
N ILE A 10 3.92 -16.52 -0.96
CA ILE A 10 4.69 -15.27 -0.84
C ILE A 10 5.14 -15.01 0.61
N GLY A 11 4.38 -15.54 1.58
CA GLY A 11 4.74 -15.50 3.00
C GLY A 11 6.06 -16.20 3.33
N ASN A 12 6.51 -17.16 2.52
CA ASN A 12 7.79 -17.86 2.74
C ASN A 12 9.00 -16.94 2.46
N SER A 13 8.81 -15.89 1.67
CA SER A 13 9.84 -14.90 1.34
C SER A 13 9.92 -13.76 2.35
N HIS A 14 9.03 -13.72 3.37
CA HIS A 14 9.08 -12.70 4.41
C HIS A 14 10.41 -12.81 5.20
N ALA A 15 11.11 -11.69 5.32
CA ALA A 15 12.31 -11.54 6.14
C ALA A 15 11.92 -10.90 7.48
N TYR A 16 11.92 -9.57 7.54
CA TYR A 16 11.49 -8.81 8.72
C TYR A 16 10.07 -8.29 8.55
N THR A 17 9.32 -8.17 9.65
CA THR A 17 7.95 -7.65 9.63
C THR A 17 7.81 -6.49 10.60
N HIS A 18 7.38 -5.35 10.07
CA HIS A 18 6.91 -4.22 10.85
C HIS A 18 5.38 -4.27 10.95
N ALA A 19 4.82 -4.00 12.13
CA ALA A 19 3.38 -4.13 12.35
C ALA A 19 2.84 -3.03 13.25
N TRP A 20 1.70 -2.49 12.85
CA TRP A 20 0.92 -1.49 13.58
C TRP A 20 -0.55 -1.88 13.56
N SER A 21 -1.29 -1.53 14.61
CA SER A 21 -2.71 -1.84 14.75
C SER A 21 -3.41 -0.76 15.56
N ASP A 22 -4.62 -0.41 15.15
CA ASP A 22 -5.48 0.59 15.81
C ASP A 22 -4.77 1.93 16.05
N ILE A 23 -4.05 2.41 15.03
CA ILE A 23 -3.37 3.71 15.07
C ILE A 23 -4.15 4.74 14.24
N ALA A 24 -4.43 5.89 14.83
CA ALA A 24 -4.91 7.06 14.10
C ALA A 24 -3.75 7.65 13.30
N LEU A 25 -3.90 7.73 11.98
CA LEU A 25 -2.97 8.37 11.05
C LEU A 25 -3.49 9.77 10.73
N LYS A 26 -2.87 10.79 11.34
CA LYS A 26 -3.27 12.19 11.14
C LYS A 26 -2.51 12.81 9.97
N PRO A 27 -3.03 13.89 9.38
CA PRO A 27 -2.29 14.65 8.36
C PRO A 27 -0.91 15.08 8.86
N GLY A 28 0.12 14.79 8.07
CA GLY A 28 1.52 15.10 8.38
C GLY A 28 2.26 14.05 9.22
N GLU A 29 1.59 13.01 9.69
CA GLU A 29 2.24 11.84 10.30
C GLU A 29 2.65 10.82 9.22
N ASP A 30 3.79 10.18 9.43
CA ASP A 30 4.27 9.06 8.62
C ASP A 30 4.85 7.99 9.54
N LEU A 31 4.15 6.86 9.64
CA LEU A 31 4.56 5.73 10.49
C LEU A 31 5.67 4.88 9.86
N LEU A 32 5.89 5.04 8.56
CA LEU A 32 6.93 4.32 7.83
C LEU A 32 8.21 5.16 7.71
N ALA A 33 8.24 6.38 8.27
CA ALA A 33 9.38 7.26 8.24
C ALA A 33 10.67 6.56 8.71
N GLY A 34 11.69 6.57 7.86
CA GLY A 34 12.99 5.93 8.11
C GLY A 34 13.07 4.45 7.72
N LEU A 35 11.96 3.83 7.32
CA LEU A 35 12.00 2.51 6.69
C LEU A 35 12.39 2.66 5.22
N THR A 36 13.40 1.89 4.81
CA THR A 36 13.94 1.91 3.45
C THR A 36 14.07 0.50 2.90
N GLY A 37 13.90 0.33 1.59
CA GLY A 37 14.07 -0.94 0.90
C GLY A 37 13.50 -0.96 -0.51
N GLU A 38 13.70 -2.10 -1.17
CA GLU A 38 13.27 -2.29 -2.56
C GLU A 38 12.14 -3.31 -2.72
N LEU A 39 12.01 -4.24 -1.76
CA LEU A 39 11.18 -5.42 -1.87
C LEU A 39 10.25 -5.52 -0.66
N PHE A 40 8.95 -5.33 -0.88
CA PHE A 40 7.97 -5.32 0.20
C PHE A 40 6.68 -6.07 -0.16
N ASP A 41 6.10 -6.72 0.84
CA ASP A 41 4.69 -7.14 0.87
C ASP A 41 4.01 -6.28 1.96
N ILE A 42 3.26 -5.28 1.52
CA ILE A 42 2.54 -4.33 2.38
C ILE A 42 1.07 -4.74 2.44
N ARG A 43 0.53 -4.86 3.65
CA ARG A 43 -0.87 -5.20 3.89
C ARG A 43 -1.47 -4.18 4.82
N ALA A 44 -2.51 -3.50 4.37
CA ALA A 44 -3.14 -2.43 5.11
C ALA A 44 -4.66 -2.57 5.09
N GLU A 45 -5.27 -2.41 6.26
CA GLU A 45 -6.70 -2.20 6.44
C GLU A 45 -6.91 -0.82 7.03
N VAL A 46 -7.58 0.04 6.29
CA VAL A 46 -7.68 1.46 6.58
C VAL A 46 -9.15 1.87 6.65
N ALA A 47 -9.60 2.22 7.84
CA ALA A 47 -10.89 2.90 8.02
C ALA A 47 -10.70 4.38 7.66
N LEU A 48 -11.45 4.85 6.68
CA LEU A 48 -11.23 6.16 6.04
C LEU A 48 -11.61 7.34 6.95
N ASN A 49 -12.55 7.14 7.89
CA ASN A 49 -13.11 8.17 8.76
C ASN A 49 -13.41 9.49 8.01
N ASP A 50 -12.72 10.58 8.34
CA ASP A 50 -12.87 11.91 7.74
C ASP A 50 -11.75 12.27 6.75
N ALA A 51 -10.80 11.38 6.48
CA ALA A 51 -9.76 11.60 5.47
C ALA A 51 -10.38 11.76 4.07
N SER A 52 -9.85 12.69 3.27
CA SER A 52 -10.20 12.84 1.85
C SER A 52 -9.36 11.93 0.95
N ALA A 53 -8.16 11.56 1.41
CA ALA A 53 -7.30 10.59 0.75
C ALA A 53 -6.39 9.88 1.75
N VAL A 54 -5.98 8.67 1.40
CA VAL A 54 -4.94 7.91 2.11
C VAL A 54 -4.01 7.29 1.07
N GLY A 55 -2.75 7.09 1.39
CA GLY A 55 -1.85 6.51 0.42
C GLY A 55 -0.49 6.14 0.96
N PHE A 56 0.30 5.56 0.06
CA PHE A 56 1.69 5.19 0.29
C PHE A 56 2.58 5.94 -0.70
N LYS A 57 3.68 6.50 -0.21
CA LYS A 57 4.78 6.94 -1.06
C LYS A 57 5.76 5.77 -1.15
N ILE A 58 6.03 5.27 -2.35
CA ILE A 58 6.88 4.10 -2.57
C ILE A 58 7.94 4.47 -3.58
N ARG A 59 9.18 4.68 -3.12
CA ARG A 59 10.32 5.01 -3.99
C ARG A 59 10.05 6.20 -4.92
N GLY A 60 9.36 7.22 -4.41
CA GLY A 60 8.94 8.42 -5.14
C GLY A 60 7.56 8.33 -5.80
N GLU A 61 6.99 7.14 -5.96
CA GLU A 61 5.67 6.93 -6.56
C GLU A 61 4.54 7.05 -5.54
N ASP A 62 3.40 7.60 -5.97
CA ASP A 62 2.24 7.80 -5.11
C ASP A 62 1.17 6.74 -5.38
N VAL A 63 0.97 5.84 -4.42
CA VAL A 63 -0.16 4.90 -4.40
C VAL A 63 -1.27 5.52 -3.57
N ARG A 64 -2.14 6.27 -4.24
CA ARG A 64 -3.16 7.13 -3.62
C ARG A 64 -4.55 6.56 -3.79
N TYR A 65 -5.28 6.46 -2.68
CA TYR A 65 -6.72 6.26 -2.69
C TYR A 65 -7.45 7.57 -2.45
N ASP A 66 -8.32 7.97 -3.37
CA ASP A 66 -9.20 9.12 -3.25
C ASP A 66 -10.60 8.70 -2.76
N VAL A 67 -11.07 9.31 -1.67
CA VAL A 67 -12.32 8.92 -1.00
C VAL A 67 -13.55 9.37 -1.78
N ALA A 68 -13.51 10.55 -2.41
CA ALA A 68 -14.63 11.09 -3.16
C ALA A 68 -14.84 10.32 -4.46
N GLU A 69 -13.73 10.06 -5.18
CA GLU A 69 -13.73 9.35 -6.45
C GLU A 69 -13.84 7.83 -6.28
N LYS A 70 -13.51 7.30 -5.08
CA LYS A 70 -13.44 5.85 -4.78
C LYS A 70 -12.51 5.12 -5.73
N GLN A 71 -11.34 5.72 -5.96
CA GLN A 71 -10.35 5.25 -6.91
C GLN A 71 -8.99 5.10 -6.25
N LEU A 72 -8.31 4.00 -6.56
CA LEU A 72 -6.89 3.84 -6.32
C LEU A 72 -6.14 4.28 -7.59
N THR A 73 -5.15 5.16 -7.45
CA THR A 73 -4.34 5.68 -8.55
C THR A 73 -2.86 5.57 -8.23
N PHE A 74 -2.07 5.11 -9.19
CA PHE A 74 -0.61 5.13 -9.18
C PHE A 74 -0.07 4.96 -10.60
N LEU A 75 1.09 5.54 -10.91
CA LEU A 75 1.77 5.38 -12.21
C LEU A 75 0.84 5.60 -13.42
N GLU A 76 0.05 6.69 -13.38
CA GLU A 76 -0.94 7.06 -14.41
C GLU A 76 -2.05 6.03 -14.66
N ARG A 77 -2.20 5.04 -13.77
CA ARG A 77 -3.29 4.07 -13.79
C ARG A 77 -4.25 4.36 -12.66
N SER A 78 -5.54 4.25 -12.95
CA SER A 78 -6.60 4.37 -11.96
C SER A 78 -7.54 3.17 -12.04
N GLY A 79 -8.03 2.73 -10.89
CA GLY A 79 -8.99 1.64 -10.78
C GLY A 79 -10.01 1.89 -9.68
N PRO A 80 -11.29 1.56 -9.89
CA PRO A 80 -12.33 1.76 -8.89
C PRO A 80 -12.13 0.78 -7.72
N LEU A 81 -12.21 1.30 -6.50
CA LEU A 81 -12.15 0.54 -5.26
C LEU A 81 -13.21 1.07 -4.30
N ALA A 82 -14.39 0.45 -4.29
CA ALA A 82 -15.46 0.86 -3.38
C ALA A 82 -15.13 0.42 -1.94
N PRO A 83 -15.20 1.31 -0.93
CA PRO A 83 -14.96 0.93 0.45
C PRO A 83 -16.07 -0.02 0.95
N GLN A 84 -15.70 -0.94 1.83
CA GLN A 84 -16.60 -1.88 2.51
C GLN A 84 -16.68 -1.43 3.97
N ASP A 85 -17.87 -1.04 4.43
CA ASP A 85 -18.07 -0.50 5.79
C ASP A 85 -17.09 0.65 6.11
N SER A 86 -16.96 1.60 5.16
CA SER A 86 -16.03 2.74 5.22
C SER A 86 -14.55 2.37 5.35
N THR A 87 -14.21 1.13 5.05
CA THR A 87 -12.85 0.58 5.13
C THR A 87 -12.38 0.12 3.75
N ILE A 88 -11.10 0.34 3.46
CA ILE A 88 -10.43 -0.25 2.31
C ILE A 88 -9.35 -1.22 2.78
N ARG A 89 -9.14 -2.28 2.03
CA ARG A 89 -8.05 -3.24 2.24
C ARG A 89 -7.13 -3.22 1.04
N LEU A 90 -5.86 -2.98 1.29
CA LEU A 90 -4.81 -2.91 0.28
C LEU A 90 -3.75 -3.97 0.57
N HIS A 91 -3.41 -4.73 -0.46
CA HIS A 91 -2.24 -5.59 -0.49
C HIS A 91 -1.34 -5.10 -1.63
N ILE A 92 -0.17 -4.57 -1.29
CA ILE A 92 0.75 -3.97 -2.25
C ILE A 92 2.05 -4.78 -2.26
N LEU A 93 2.42 -5.30 -3.42
CA LEU A 93 3.73 -5.90 -3.65
C LEU A 93 4.62 -4.87 -4.34
N VAL A 94 5.80 -4.67 -3.78
CA VAL A 94 6.84 -3.81 -4.33
C VAL A 94 8.01 -4.69 -4.74
N ASP A 95 8.42 -4.56 -6.00
CA ASP A 95 9.67 -5.11 -6.52
C ASP A 95 10.52 -3.95 -7.07
N ARG A 96 11.75 -4.22 -7.49
CA ARG A 96 12.74 -3.22 -7.91
C ARG A 96 12.24 -2.28 -9.00
N ILE A 97 11.34 -2.74 -9.87
CA ILE A 97 10.82 -1.98 -11.01
C ILE A 97 9.31 -2.10 -11.18
N SER A 98 8.58 -2.62 -10.18
CA SER A 98 7.13 -2.78 -10.28
C SER A 98 6.41 -2.59 -8.95
N ILE A 99 5.19 -2.09 -9.06
CA ILE A 99 4.22 -2.02 -7.98
C ILE A 99 2.98 -2.79 -8.44
N GLU A 100 2.54 -3.74 -7.62
CA GLU A 100 1.28 -4.46 -7.80
C GLU A 100 0.37 -4.16 -6.61
N ALA A 101 -0.83 -3.66 -6.85
CA ALA A 101 -1.80 -3.35 -5.82
C ALA A 101 -3.07 -4.19 -6.01
N PHE A 102 -3.51 -4.80 -4.91
CA PHE A 102 -4.74 -5.57 -4.81
C PHE A 102 -5.65 -4.92 -3.78
N GLY A 103 -6.88 -4.64 -4.17
CA GLY A 103 -7.85 -3.96 -3.32
C GLY A 103 -9.02 -4.87 -2.94
N ASN A 104 -9.42 -4.85 -1.67
CA ASN A 104 -10.57 -5.56 -1.12
C ASN A 104 -10.64 -7.05 -1.55
N ASP A 105 -9.70 -7.86 -1.08
CA ASP A 105 -9.56 -9.29 -1.43
C ASP A 105 -9.54 -9.53 -2.95
N GLY A 106 -8.72 -8.75 -3.65
CA GLY A 106 -8.52 -8.91 -5.09
C GLY A 106 -9.68 -8.45 -5.98
N ALA A 107 -10.67 -7.73 -5.43
CA ALA A 107 -11.72 -7.08 -6.23
C ALA A 107 -11.16 -6.02 -7.19
N LEU A 108 -10.03 -5.41 -6.82
CA LEU A 108 -9.15 -4.63 -7.69
C LEU A 108 -7.81 -5.36 -7.78
N SER A 109 -7.21 -5.38 -8.97
CA SER A 109 -5.83 -5.85 -9.20
C SER A 109 -5.22 -4.97 -10.28
N MET A 110 -4.13 -4.27 -9.93
CA MET A 110 -3.42 -3.35 -10.80
C MET A 110 -1.93 -3.60 -10.70
N THR A 111 -1.24 -3.55 -11.83
CA THR A 111 0.22 -3.71 -11.91
C THR A 111 0.76 -2.59 -12.79
N SER A 112 1.86 -1.98 -12.38
CA SER A 112 2.59 -1.01 -13.21
C SER A 112 4.09 -1.08 -12.94
N TYR A 113 4.85 -0.67 -13.93
CA TYR A 113 6.31 -0.66 -13.92
C TYR A 113 6.81 0.78 -13.90
N PHE A 114 7.95 0.98 -13.26
CA PHE A 114 8.57 2.29 -13.14
C PHE A 114 10.09 2.17 -13.14
N LEU A 115 10.78 3.27 -13.41
CA LEU A 115 12.22 3.38 -13.31
C LEU A 115 12.53 4.22 -12.06
N PRO A 116 12.81 3.59 -10.90
CA PRO A 116 13.11 4.35 -9.69
C PRO A 116 14.41 5.14 -9.85
N GLU A 117 14.50 6.26 -9.13
CA GLU A 117 15.80 6.86 -8.87
C GLU A 117 16.68 5.86 -8.08
N LEU A 118 17.94 5.70 -8.50
CA LEU A 118 18.82 4.64 -7.99
C LEU A 118 18.97 4.65 -6.46
N ASP A 119 18.99 5.85 -5.87
CA ASP A 119 19.22 6.04 -4.44
C ASP A 119 17.92 6.20 -3.65
N ASN A 120 16.74 6.15 -4.29
CA ASN A 120 15.46 6.27 -3.62
C ASN A 120 14.91 4.88 -3.24
N ALA A 121 15.06 4.56 -1.96
CA ALA A 121 14.51 3.36 -1.33
C ALA A 121 13.46 3.70 -0.26
N ASP A 122 13.02 4.96 -0.18
CA ASP A 122 12.14 5.42 0.88
C ASP A 122 10.72 4.92 0.68
N ILE A 123 10.07 4.55 1.77
CA ILE A 123 8.63 4.29 1.81
C ILE A 123 7.97 5.12 2.91
N GLY A 124 6.74 5.55 2.64
CA GLY A 124 5.97 6.43 3.51
C GLY A 124 4.48 6.09 3.46
N ILE A 125 3.74 6.45 4.50
CA ILE A 125 2.28 6.38 4.53
C ILE A 125 1.71 7.73 4.93
N TYR A 126 0.53 8.08 4.41
CA TYR A 126 -0.10 9.36 4.73
C TYR A 126 -1.63 9.30 4.73
N ALA A 127 -2.22 10.28 5.40
CA ALA A 127 -3.62 10.69 5.27
C ALA A 127 -3.69 12.19 4.93
N GLU A 128 -4.67 12.57 4.12
CA GLU A 128 -4.94 13.95 3.73
C GLU A 128 -6.38 14.35 4.02
N GLY A 129 -6.62 15.65 4.26
CA GLY A 129 -7.95 16.23 4.46
C GLY A 129 -8.67 15.83 5.75
N GLY A 130 -8.13 14.87 6.50
CA GLY A 130 -8.67 14.36 7.75
C GLY A 130 -7.81 13.22 8.28
N THR A 131 -8.29 12.55 9.32
CA THR A 131 -7.61 11.44 9.99
C THR A 131 -8.14 10.13 9.44
N ALA A 132 -7.27 9.16 9.15
CA ALA A 132 -7.67 7.78 8.91
C ALA A 132 -7.29 6.91 10.11
N THR A 133 -7.92 5.75 10.27
CA THR A 133 -7.47 4.74 11.23
C THR A 133 -6.84 3.57 10.47
N LEU A 134 -5.58 3.29 10.78
CA LEU A 134 -4.94 2.03 10.39
C LEU A 134 -5.43 0.95 11.35
N VAL A 135 -6.47 0.23 10.94
CA VAL A 135 -7.01 -0.93 11.67
C VAL A 135 -5.90 -1.97 11.77
N SER A 136 -5.24 -2.25 10.65
CA SER A 136 -3.98 -2.99 10.64
C SER A 136 -3.06 -2.50 9.54
N LEU A 137 -1.76 -2.50 9.81
CA LEU A 137 -0.70 -2.30 8.83
C LEU A 137 0.42 -3.30 9.12
N LYS A 138 0.78 -4.09 8.11
CA LYS A 138 1.97 -4.94 8.12
C LYS A 138 2.82 -4.61 6.91
N VAL A 139 4.11 -4.40 7.14
CA VAL A 139 5.10 -4.23 6.09
C VAL A 139 6.11 -5.35 6.25
N HIS A 140 6.08 -6.28 5.31
CA HIS A 140 7.01 -7.40 5.24
C HIS A 140 8.13 -7.05 4.27
N GLU A 141 9.36 -7.00 4.76
CA GLU A 141 10.53 -7.01 3.88
C GLU A 141 10.64 -8.38 3.21
N LEU A 142 10.92 -8.41 1.91
CA LEU A 142 11.02 -9.65 1.15
C LEU A 142 12.48 -10.03 0.87
N LYS A 143 12.77 -11.33 0.95
CA LYS A 143 14.01 -11.91 0.46
C LYS A 143 14.04 -11.86 -1.05
N SER A 144 15.23 -11.66 -1.62
CA SER A 144 15.47 -11.87 -3.04
C SER A 144 15.12 -13.31 -3.42
N ALA A 145 14.35 -13.49 -4.49
CA ALA A 145 14.11 -14.80 -5.08
C ALA A 145 15.34 -15.34 -5.84
N TRP A 146 16.29 -14.46 -6.15
CA TRP A 146 17.60 -14.80 -6.72
C TRP A 146 18.59 -15.05 -5.59
N VAL A 147 19.10 -16.28 -5.52
CA VAL A 147 20.16 -16.76 -4.61
C VAL A 147 21.53 -16.33 -5.11
#